data_AF-A0A7X8YWG1-F1
#
_entry.id   AF-A0A7X8YWG1-F1
#
_cell.length_a   1.000
_cell.length_b   1.000
_cell.length_c   1.000
_cell.angle_alpha   90.00
_cell.angle_beta   90.00
_cell.angle_gamma   90.00
#
_symmetry.space_group_name_H-M   'P 1'
#
loop_
_entity.id
_entity.type
_entity.pdbx_description
1 polymer ?
#
loop_
_entity_poly.entity_id
_entity_poly.type
_entity_poly.pdbx_seq_one_letter_code
_entity_poly.pdbx_strand_id
1 'polypeptide(L)' 'MITLSLKEGGTILGEIGEADLQLLIDQLVEEDEKDTDYYVTPMTIELLERAGAGLNLIEMLKRAVGNSDGVDVVWKDS' A
#
# COMPACT_ATOMS: atom_id res chain seq x y z
N MET A 1 0.39 -3.71 -14.49
CA MET A 1 -0.12 -4.39 -13.26
C MET A 1 0.95 -4.16 -12.22
N ILE A 2 0.58 -3.72 -11.03
CA ILE A 2 1.57 -3.31 -10.03
C ILE A 2 1.58 -4.34 -8.92
N THR A 3 2.76 -4.86 -8.59
CA THR A 3 2.94 -5.81 -7.49
C THR A 3 3.24 -5.05 -6.21
N LEU A 4 2.49 -5.36 -5.14
CA LEU A 4 2.78 -4.93 -3.78
C LEU A 4 3.50 -6.04 -3.01
N SER A 5 4.51 -5.65 -2.24
CA SER A 5 5.23 -6.55 -1.34
C SER A 5 5.62 -5.86 -0.04
N LEU A 6 5.83 -6.63 1.02
CA LEU A 6 6.47 -6.12 2.24
C LEU A 6 7.92 -5.75 1.92
N LYS A 7 8.35 -4.55 2.31
CA LYS A 7 9.75 -4.12 2.20
C LYS A 7 10.65 -5.04 3.03
N GLU A 8 10.17 -5.44 4.21
CA GLU A 8 10.83 -6.42 5.05
C GLU A 8 10.58 -7.84 4.51
N GLY A 9 11.63 -8.50 4.03
CA GLY A 9 11.59 -9.89 3.57
C GLY A 9 11.04 -10.10 2.15
N GLY A 10 10.49 -9.08 1.49
CA GLY A 10 10.06 -9.16 0.08
C GLY A 10 8.83 -10.04 -0.15
N THR A 11 8.00 -10.25 0.87
CA THR A 11 6.80 -11.09 0.76
C THR A 11 5.78 -10.39 -0.13
N ILE A 12 5.42 -11.02 -1.25
CA ILE A 12 4.41 -10.50 -2.17
C ILE A 12 3.03 -10.55 -1.49
N LEU A 13 2.38 -9.40 -1.45
CA LEU A 13 1.03 -9.23 -0.90
C LEU A 13 -0.04 -9.48 -1.98
N GLY A 14 0.24 -9.06 -3.21
CA GLY A 14 -0.65 -9.22 -4.36
C GLY A 14 -0.43 -8.17 -5.43
N GLU A 15 -1.37 -8.08 -6.36
CA GLU A 15 -1.36 -7.11 -7.46
C GLU A 15 -2.48 -6.08 -7.32
N ILE A 16 -2.22 -4.86 -7.75
CA ILE A 16 -3.17 -3.74 -7.80
C ILE A 16 -3.18 -3.09 -9.18
N GLY A 17 -4.26 -2.36 -9.46
CA GLY A 17 -4.39 -1.55 -10.66
C GLY A 17 -3.77 -0.15 -10.52
N GLU A 18 -3.66 0.56 -11.64
CA GLU A 18 -3.12 1.94 -11.66
C GLU A 18 -3.95 2.92 -10.83
N ALA A 19 -5.28 2.74 -10.77
CA ALA A 19 -6.15 3.61 -9.96
C ALA A 19 -5.89 3.46 -8.45
N ASP A 20 -5.63 2.24 -7.99
CA ASP A 20 -5.26 1.98 -6.60
C ASP A 20 -3.86 2.55 -6.30
N LEU A 21 -2.90 2.43 -7.23
CA LEU A 21 -1.59 3.05 -7.09
C LEU A 21 -1.68 4.58 -7.03
N GLN A 22 -2.49 5.20 -7.89
CA GLN A 22 -2.66 6.65 -7.87
C GLN A 22 -3.23 7.11 -6.52
N LEU A 23 -4.13 6.34 -5.90
CA LEU A 23 -4.62 6.63 -4.55
C LEU A 23 -3.53 6.49 -3.49
N LEU A 24 -2.63 5.51 -3.61
CA LEU A 24 -1.47 5.41 -2.71
C LEU A 24 -0.59 6.66 -2.83
N ILE A 25 -0.27 7.08 -4.06
CA ILE A 25 0.54 8.29 -4.31
C ILE A 25 -0.18 9.56 -3.81
N ASP A 26 -1.48 9.68 -4.06
CA ASP A 26 -2.25 10.88 -3.71
C ASP A 26 -2.48 11.03 -2.20
N GLN A 27 -2.60 9.91 -1.47
CA GLN A 27 -2.94 9.91 -0.05
C GLN A 27 -1.74 9.72 0.88
N LEU A 28 -0.66 9.11 0.40
CA LEU A 28 0.52 8.83 1.20
C LEU A 28 1.62 9.82 0.84
N VAL A 29 2.12 10.53 1.85
CA VAL A 29 3.15 11.55 1.65
C VAL A 29 4.44 10.85 1.26
N GLU A 30 4.88 11.06 0.01
CA GLU A 30 6.18 10.61 -0.48
C GLU A 30 7.28 11.53 0.06
N GLU A 31 8.40 10.97 0.53
CA GLU A 31 9.56 11.79 0.94
C GLU A 31 10.34 12.29 -0.29
N ASP A 32 10.30 11.55 -1.41
CA ASP A 32 10.84 11.90 -2.73
C ASP A 32 9.91 11.39 -3.85
N GLU A 33 9.87 12.06 -5.02
CA GLU A 33 9.05 11.68 -6.19
C GLU A 33 9.42 10.30 -6.80
N LYS A 34 10.47 9.67 -6.29
CA LYS A 34 10.95 8.34 -6.72
C LYS A 34 10.70 7.26 -5.69
N ASP A 35 10.22 7.59 -4.50
CA ASP A 35 9.98 6.59 -3.47
C ASP A 35 8.82 5.70 -3.90
N THR A 36 9.12 4.40 -3.97
CA THR A 36 8.11 3.39 -4.30
C THR A 36 7.69 2.62 -3.05
N ASP A 37 7.97 3.15 -1.86
CA ASP A 37 7.66 2.52 -0.60
C ASP A 37 6.98 3.46 0.39
N TYR A 38 6.06 2.89 1.16
CA TYR A 38 5.21 3.62 2.10
C TYR A 38 5.11 2.87 3.42
N TYR A 39 5.13 3.63 4.52
CA TYR A 39 4.78 3.10 5.83
C TYR A 39 3.26 3.12 6.01
N VAL A 40 2.66 1.93 6.07
CA VAL A 40 1.20 1.76 6.16
C VAL A 40 0.80 1.37 7.58
N THR A 41 -0.10 2.17 8.16
CA THR A 41 -0.70 1.93 9.49
C THR A 41 -2.19 1.63 9.36
N PRO A 42 -2.86 1.14 10.42
CA PRO A 42 -4.32 1.01 10.42
C PRO A 42 -5.05 2.31 10.04
N MET A 43 -4.55 3.46 10.50
CA MET A 43 -5.11 4.78 10.19
C MET A 43 -4.94 5.14 8.71
N THR A 44 -3.80 4.78 8.12
CA THR A 44 -3.53 4.94 6.69
C THR A 44 -4.53 4.14 5.84
N ILE A 45 -4.86 2.93 6.27
CA ILE A 45 -5.83 2.07 5.59
C ILE A 45 -7.23 2.69 5.64
N GLU A 46 -7.64 3.23 6.80
CA GLU A 46 -8.93 3.92 6.92
C GLU A 46 -9.01 5.17 6.02
N LEU A 47 -7.90 5.90 5.86
CA LEU A 47 -7.81 7.04 4.94
C LEU A 47 -8.04 6.59 3.49
N LEU A 48 -7.34 5.54 3.05
CA LEU A 48 -7.46 4.99 1.69
C LEU A 48 -8.87 4.46 1.42
N GLU A 49 -9.48 3.77 2.40
CA GLU A 49 -10.85 3.26 2.30
C GLU A 49 -11.85 4.41 2.08
N ARG A 50 -11.67 5.54 2.79
CA ARG A 50 -12.49 6.74 2.63
C ARG A 50 -12.23 7.49 1.32
N ALA A 51 -11.03 7.38 0.76
CA ALA A 51 -10.66 7.94 -0.53
C ALA A 51 -11.19 7.11 -1.72
N GLY A 52 -11.76 5.93 -1.46
CA GLY A 52 -12.36 5.07 -2.48
C GLY A 52 -11.42 4.01 -3.04
N ALA A 53 -10.37 3.63 -2.29
CA ALA A 53 -9.49 2.53 -2.64
C ALA A 53 -10.27 1.22 -2.84
N GLY A 54 -9.80 0.40 -3.79
CA GLY A 54 -10.41 -0.88 -4.09
C GLY A 54 -10.41 -1.83 -2.89
N LEU A 55 -11.48 -2.61 -2.74
CA LEU A 55 -11.61 -3.59 -1.65
C LEU A 55 -10.40 -4.56 -1.59
N ASN A 56 -9.86 -4.95 -2.75
CA ASN A 56 -8.69 -5.82 -2.83
C ASN A 56 -7.44 -5.18 -2.19
N LEU A 57 -7.15 -3.91 -2.48
CA LEU A 57 -6.05 -3.17 -1.86
C LEU A 57 -6.25 -3.08 -0.34
N ILE A 58 -7.46 -2.74 0.10
CA ILE A 58 -7.78 -2.61 1.53
C ILE A 58 -7.62 -3.94 2.28
N GLU A 59 -8.14 -5.04 1.76
CA GLU A 59 -7.98 -6.35 2.39
C GLU A 59 -6.52 -6.80 2.45
N MET A 60 -5.76 -6.50 1.39
CA MET A 60 -4.33 -6.81 1.31
C MET A 60 -3.52 -6.06 2.38
N LEU A 61 -3.73 -4.76 2.51
CA LEU A 61 -3.06 -3.94 3.52
C LEU A 61 -3.49 -4.32 4.94
N LYS A 62 -4.78 -4.61 5.18
CA LYS A 62 -5.27 -5.08 6.49
C LYS A 62 -4.59 -6.38 6.91
N ARG A 63 -4.40 -7.33 5.99
CA ARG A 63 -3.67 -8.58 6.25
C ARG A 63 -2.18 -8.34 6.49
N ALA A 64 -1.57 -7.44 5.73
CA ALA A 64 -0.16 -7.10 5.85
C ALA A 64 0.17 -6.45 7.21
N VAL A 65 -0.66 -5.50 7.66
CA VAL A 65 -0.51 -4.83 8.96
C VAL A 65 -0.83 -5.78 10.11
N GLY A 66 -1.91 -6.55 10.01
CA GLY A 66 -2.31 -7.52 11.02
C GLY A 66 -2.45 -6.89 12.41
N ASN A 67 -1.61 -7.33 13.35
CA ASN A 67 -1.57 -6.84 14.74
C ASN A 67 -0.41 -5.87 15.02
N SER A 68 0.34 -5.47 14.00
CA SER A 68 1.46 -4.52 14.12
C SER A 68 0.97 -3.07 14.11
N ASP A 69 1.78 -2.14 14.61
CA ASP A 69 1.51 -0.69 14.53
C ASP A 69 1.53 -0.17 13.08
N GLY A 70 2.26 -0.85 12.19
CA GLY A 70 2.32 -0.59 10.76
C GLY A 70 3.39 -1.45 10.08
N VAL A 71 3.41 -1.43 8.75
CA VAL A 71 4.39 -2.15 7.92
C VAL A 71 4.84 -1.30 6.75
N ASP A 72 6.10 -1.47 6.36
CA ASP A 72 6.62 -0.90 5.12
C ASP A 72 6.22 -1.77 3.92
N VAL A 73 5.52 -1.17 2.97
CA VAL A 73 5.15 -1.81 1.69
C VAL A 73 5.88 -1.12 0.55
N VAL A 74 6.25 -1.90 -0.46
CA VAL A 74 6.87 -1.40 -1.69
C VAL A 74 6.05 -1.85 -2.88
N TRP A 75 5.86 -0.95 -3.85
CA TRP A 75 5.23 -1.25 -5.13
C TRP A 75 6.26 -1.32 -6.25
N LYS A 76 5.98 -2.16 -7.25
CA LYS A 76 6.81 -2.27 -8.45
C LYS A 76 5.95 -2.59 -9.67
N ASP A 77 6.25 -1.95 -10.80
CA ASP A 77 5.65 -2.33 -12.09
C ASP A 77 6.13 -3.74 -12.49
N SER A 78 5.19 -4.63 -12.82
CA SER A 78 5.46 -6.04 -13.15
C SER A 78 6.07 -6.24 -14.54
#